data_AF-A0A951CKU5-F1
#
_entry.id   AF-A0A951CKU5-F1
#
_cell.length_a   1.000
_cell.length_b   1.000
_cell.length_c   1.000
_cell.angle_alpha   90.00
_cell.angle_beta   90.00
_cell.angle_gamma   90.00
#
_symmetry.space_group_name_H-M   'P 1'
#
loop_
_entity.id
_entity.type
_entity.pdbx_description
1 polymer ?
#
loop_
_entity_poly.entity_id
_entity_poly.type
_entity_poly.pdbx_seq_one_letter_code
_entity_poly.pdbx_strand_id
1 'polypeptide(L)' 'ELLDRLSAGEAFGRAAEPWEVAATIAFLASDYSSYLTGEVVSVSSQHP' A
#
# COMPACT_ATOMS: atom_id res chain seq x y z
N GLU A 1 -6.77 6.89 20.66
CA GLU A 1 -5.65 7.86 20.72
C GLU A 1 -4.49 7.50 19.79
N LEU A 2 -3.79 6.37 19.97
CA LEU A 2 -2.66 6.00 19.09
C LEU A 2 -3.11 5.81 17.62
N LEU A 3 -4.16 5.02 17.39
CA LEU A 3 -4.68 4.77 16.04
C LEU A 3 -5.18 6.06 15.38
N ASP A 4 -5.85 6.93 16.14
CA ASP A 4 -6.34 8.22 15.63
C ASP A 4 -5.18 9.13 15.20
N ARG A 5 -4.10 9.17 16.01
CA ARG A 5 -2.89 9.93 15.69
C ARG A 5 -2.16 9.39 14.46
N LEU A 6 -2.13 8.07 14.28
CA LEU A 6 -1.54 7.44 13.09
C LEU A 6 -2.38 7.73 11.84
N SER A 7 -3.70 7.59 11.93
CA SER A 7 -4.63 7.88 10.84
C SER A 7 -4.59 9.35 10.40
N ALA A 8 -4.30 10.29 11.32
CA ALA A 8 -4.11 11.69 10.97
C ALA A 8 -2.90 11.95 10.06
N GLY A 9 -1.92 11.04 10.04
CA GLY A 9 -0.78 11.08 9.13
C GLY A 9 -1.03 10.42 7.77
N GLU A 10 -2.17 9.76 7.58
CA GLU A 10 -2.53 9.12 6.31
C GLU A 10 -3.26 10.09 5.38
N ALA A 11 -2.94 10.06 4.08
CA ALA A 11 -3.57 10.90 3.07
C ALA A 11 -5.10 10.75 3.01
N PHE A 12 -5.61 9.57 3.37
CA PHE A 12 -7.04 9.28 3.41
C PHE A 12 -7.66 9.36 4.80
N GLY A 13 -6.91 9.78 5.82
CA GLY A 13 -7.40 9.87 7.20
C GLY A 13 -7.73 8.50 7.84
N ARG A 14 -7.27 7.41 7.23
CA ARG A 14 -7.48 6.03 7.67
C ARG A 14 -6.30 5.15 7.24
N ALA A 15 -6.14 4.01 7.91
CA ALA A 15 -5.27 2.96 7.43
C ALA A 15 -5.70 2.43 6.04
N ALA A 16 -4.74 1.87 5.31
CA ALA A 16 -5.04 1.11 4.10
C ALA A 16 -5.95 -0.08 4.42
N GLU A 17 -6.97 -0.28 3.60
CA GLU A 17 -7.86 -1.42 3.70
C GLU A 17 -7.15 -2.67 3.16
N PRO A 18 -7.46 -3.88 3.68
CA PRO A 18 -6.81 -5.10 3.22
C PRO A 18 -6.90 -5.35 1.71
N TRP A 19 -8.02 -4.94 1.08
CA TRP A 19 -8.20 -5.10 -0.36
C TRP A 19 -7.32 -4.15 -1.17
N GLU A 20 -6.94 -2.97 -0.63
CA GLU A 20 -6.04 -2.02 -1.30
C GLU A 20 -4.65 -2.64 -1.44
N VAL A 21 -4.19 -3.37 -0.40
CA VAL A 21 -2.94 -4.15 -0.44
C VAL A 21 -3.07 -5.37 -1.35
N ALA A 22 -4.19 -6.09 -1.27
CA ALA A 22 -4.43 -7.28 -2.08
C ALA A 22 -4.45 -6.97 -3.59
N ALA A 23 -4.97 -5.81 -3.99
CA ALA A 23 -4.95 -5.38 -5.39
C ALA A 23 -3.53 -5.21 -5.93
N THR A 24 -2.62 -4.62 -5.14
CA THR A 24 -1.20 -4.52 -5.51
C THR A 24 -0.54 -5.90 -5.62
N ILE A 25 -0.83 -6.81 -4.68
CA ILE A 25 -0.34 -8.20 -4.75
C ILE A 25 -0.84 -8.89 -6.03
N ALA A 26 -2.14 -8.75 -6.35
CA ALA A 26 -2.72 -9.32 -7.55
C ALA A 26 -2.08 -8.76 -8.83
N PHE A 27 -1.76 -7.47 -8.87
CA PHE A 27 -1.01 -6.86 -9.97
C PHE A 27 0.39 -7.47 -10.11
N LEU A 28 1.15 -7.56 -9.00
CA LEU A 28 2.51 -8.12 -8.99
C LEU A 28 2.55 -9.63 -9.31
N ALA A 29 1.44 -10.34 -9.07
CA ALA A 29 1.29 -11.75 -9.43
C ALA A 29 0.83 -11.96 -10.90
N SER A 30 0.49 -10.89 -11.61
CA SER A 30 -0.03 -10.94 -12.98
C SER A 30 1.05 -10.70 -14.03
N ASP A 31 0.76 -11.11 -15.27
CA ASP A 31 1.65 -10.91 -16.42
C ASP A 31 1.96 -9.43 -16.73
N TYR A 32 1.14 -8.49 -16.23
CA TYR A 32 1.37 -7.04 -16.37
C TYR A 32 2.64 -6.56 -15.66
N SER A 33 3.13 -7.35 -14.70
CA SER A 33 4.33 -7.03 -13.92
C SER A 33 5.50 -7.97 -14.23
N SER A 34 5.46 -8.71 -15.35
CA SER A 34 6.44 -9.74 -15.71
C SER A 34 7.91 -9.29 -15.76
N TYR A 35 8.18 -7.98 -15.84
CA TYR A 35 9.53 -7.42 -15.82
C TYR A 35 9.85 -6.59 -14.56
N LEU A 36 8.94 -6.54 -13.58
CA LEU A 36 9.17 -5.92 -12.28
C LEU A 36 9.78 -6.95 -11.33
N THR A 37 11.02 -6.73 -10.91
CA THR A 37 11.74 -7.62 -9.99
C THR A 37 12.73 -6.83 -9.15
N GLY A 38 12.99 -7.27 -7.92
CA GLY A 38 13.93 -6.62 -7.00
C GLY A 38 13.42 -5.32 -6.36
N GLU A 39 12.21 -4.87 -6.70
CA GLU A 39 11.64 -3.61 -6.22
C GLU A 39 10.80 -3.77 -4.96
N VAL A 40 10.78 -2.71 -4.13
CA VAL A 40 9.91 -2.60 -2.96
C VAL A 40 8.79 -1.61 -3.28
N VAL A 41 7.56 -2.10 -3.37
CA VAL A 41 6.38 -1.27 -3.65
C VAL A 41 5.71 -0.88 -2.33
N SER A 42 5.74 0.41 -1.99
CA SER A 42 5.01 0.92 -0.83
C SER A 42 3.52 1.09 -1.15
N VAL A 43 2.67 0.45 -0.34
CA VAL A 43 1.21 0.63 -0.36
C VAL A 43 0.81 1.46 0.87
N SER A 44 1.36 2.67 0.96
CA SER A 44 1.15 3.60 2.07
C SER A 44 1.39 5.03 1.60
N SER A 45 0.74 5.99 2.28
CA SER A 45 0.99 7.41 2.09
C SER A 45 2.13 7.97 2.94
N GLN A 46 2.77 7.12 3.77
CA GLN A 46 3.82 7.49 4.72
C GLN A 46 5.24 7.08 4.27
N HIS A 47 5.41 6.68 3.01
CA HIS A 47 6.73 6.47 2.43
C HIS A 47 7.35 7.83 2.03
N PRO A 48 8.68 8.03 2.14
CA PRO A 48 9.33 9.25 1.67
C PRO A 48 9.04 9.55 0.20
#